data_AF-A0A7U9N146-F1
#
_entry.id   AF-A0A7U9N146-F1
#
_cell.length_a   1.000
_cell.length_b   1.000
_cell.length_c   1.000
_cell.angle_alpha   90.00
_cell.angle_beta   90.00
_cell.angle_gamma   90.00
#
_symmetry.space_group_name_H-M   'P 1'
#
loop_
_entity.id
_entity.type
_entity.pdbx_description
1 polymer ?
#
loop_
_entity_poly.entity_id
_entity_poly.type
_entity_poly.pdbx_seq_one_letter_code
_entity_poly.pdbx_strand_id
1 'polypeptide(L)'
;MNIMEIVLLVIGILVFVASFLIPNGKGDNLAHDREMARDEIGDLVARELERIRSQVDDTVEEAIKDSMDKTERSLEKLSNEKIMAVSEYSETVLGQINKSQQEILFLYDMLNAKHDNLKNTASEVEQRVKEAEIASREVEAVTREAEMALRETEAAAQMARQMVAPAFQAMQDGEETASAEQETGEEIVEEPQQELQGTESYSNKNHQILELHRQGHSEVAIARQLDLGVGEVKLVIDLFEGRND
;
A
#
# COMPACT_ATOMS: atom_id res chain seq x y z
N MET A 1 -104.10 -85.61 40.34
CA MET A 1 -103.46 -84.30 40.14
C MET A 1 -104.26 -83.30 40.95
N ASN A 2 -103.67 -82.74 42.01
CA ASN A 2 -104.39 -81.88 42.94
C ASN A 2 -104.58 -80.48 42.31
N ILE A 3 -105.69 -79.82 42.63
CA ILE A 3 -106.02 -78.47 42.12
C ILE A 3 -104.89 -77.45 42.37
N MET A 4 -104.15 -77.61 43.46
CA MET A 4 -103.00 -76.78 43.81
C MET A 4 -101.84 -76.91 42.81
N GLU A 5 -101.60 -78.11 42.26
CA GLU A 5 -100.51 -78.37 41.30
C GLU A 5 -100.80 -77.72 39.95
N ILE A 6 -102.07 -77.73 39.53
CA ILE A 6 -102.51 -77.13 38.27
C ILE A 6 -102.39 -75.59 38.33
N VAL A 7 -102.75 -74.97 39.45
CA VAL A 7 -102.63 -73.52 39.66
C VAL A 7 -101.16 -73.07 39.63
N LEU A 8 -100.27 -73.83 40.27
CA LEU A 8 -98.83 -73.56 40.25
C LEU A 8 -98.22 -73.69 38.85
N LEU A 9 -98.65 -74.68 38.07
CA LEU A 9 -98.17 -74.88 36.70
C LEU A 9 -98.58 -73.74 35.76
N VAL A 10 -99.83 -73.26 35.88
CA VAL A 10 -100.31 -72.12 35.08
C VAL A 10 -99.58 -70.83 35.43
N ILE A 11 -99.35 -70.57 36.72
CA ILE A 11 -98.56 -69.40 37.16
C ILE A 11 -97.11 -69.50 36.66
N GLY A 12 -96.51 -70.69 36.71
CA GLY A 12 -95.15 -70.92 36.20
C GLY A 12 -95.02 -70.62 34.71
N ILE A 13 -95.99 -71.06 33.90
CA ILE A 13 -96.02 -70.75 32.46
C ILE A 13 -96.20 -69.24 32.23
N LEU A 14 -97.05 -68.58 33.02
CA LEU A 14 -97.32 -67.14 32.88
C LEU A 14 -96.06 -66.31 33.19
N VAL A 15 -95.31 -66.66 34.24
CA VAL A 15 -94.03 -66.01 34.59
C VAL A 15 -92.97 -66.29 33.52
N PHE A 16 -92.93 -67.49 32.96
CA PHE A 16 -91.98 -67.85 31.90
C PHE A 16 -92.23 -67.05 30.61
N VAL A 17 -93.49 -66.91 30.19
CA VAL A 17 -93.85 -66.09 29.01
C VAL A 17 -93.61 -64.60 29.27
N ALA A 18 -93.93 -64.11 30.47
CA ALA A 18 -93.64 -62.74 30.86
C ALA A 18 -92.13 -62.43 30.85
N SER A 19 -91.28 -63.39 31.21
CA SER A 19 -89.83 -63.25 31.14
C SER A 19 -89.30 -63.12 29.71
N PHE A 20 -90.04 -63.62 28.71
CA PHE A 20 -89.69 -63.47 27.29
C PHE A 20 -90.16 -62.15 26.69
N LEU A 21 -91.14 -61.49 27.34
CA LEU A 21 -91.68 -60.20 26.92
C LEU A 21 -90.84 -59.01 27.42
N ILE A 22 -89.91 -59.22 28.35
CA ILE A 22 -88.92 -58.20 28.75
C ILE A 22 -87.86 -58.16 27.66
N PRO A 23 -87.87 -57.16 26.76
CA PRO A 23 -86.84 -57.05 25.73
C PRO A 23 -85.53 -56.74 26.45
N ASN A 24 -84.48 -57.52 26.17
CA ASN A 24 -83.13 -57.26 26.68
C ASN A 24 -82.63 -55.90 26.16
N GLY A 25 -83.01 -54.82 26.84
CA GLY A 25 -82.67 -53.42 26.55
C GLY A 25 -81.23 -53.06 26.88
N LYS A 26 -80.27 -53.81 26.33
CA LYS A 26 -78.83 -53.53 26.44
C LYS A 26 -78.15 -53.14 25.13
N GLY A 27 -78.92 -53.03 24.03
CA GLY A 27 -78.40 -52.66 22.72
C GLY A 27 -78.41 -51.14 22.44
N ASP A 28 -79.48 -50.45 22.82
CA ASP A 28 -79.73 -49.07 22.36
C ASP A 28 -79.13 -48.02 23.31
N ASN A 29 -79.31 -48.18 24.63
CA ASN A 29 -78.73 -47.26 25.63
C ASN A 29 -77.19 -47.33 25.70
N LEU A 30 -76.59 -48.50 25.46
CA LEU A 30 -75.12 -48.63 25.41
C LEU A 30 -74.50 -47.93 24.18
N ALA A 31 -75.24 -47.87 23.07
CA ALA A 31 -74.79 -47.18 21.87
C ALA A 31 -74.85 -45.66 22.06
N HIS A 32 -75.94 -45.16 22.65
CA HIS A 32 -76.12 -43.75 22.97
C HIS A 32 -75.12 -43.26 24.03
N ASP A 33 -74.92 -44.01 25.11
CA ASP A 33 -73.94 -43.68 26.17
C ASP A 33 -72.50 -43.65 25.61
N ARG A 34 -72.19 -44.54 24.65
CA ARG A 34 -70.87 -44.58 24.00
C ARG A 34 -70.67 -43.42 23.03
N GLU A 35 -71.73 -42.95 22.38
CA GLU A 35 -71.69 -41.79 21.50
C GLU A 35 -71.53 -40.48 22.29
N MET A 36 -72.29 -40.32 23.38
CA MET A 36 -72.13 -39.19 24.30
C MET A 36 -70.74 -39.15 24.95
N ALA A 37 -70.21 -40.30 25.38
CA ALA A 37 -68.85 -40.37 25.90
C ALA A 37 -67.78 -40.02 24.85
N ARG A 38 -68.00 -40.36 23.58
CA ARG A 38 -67.07 -39.98 22.50
C ARG A 38 -67.11 -38.48 22.21
N ASP A 39 -68.29 -37.87 22.27
CA ASP A 39 -68.47 -36.43 22.04
C ASP A 39 -67.88 -35.62 23.20
N GLU A 40 -68.11 -36.03 24.45
CA GLU A 40 -67.50 -35.39 25.64
C GLU A 40 -65.97 -35.52 25.64
N ILE A 41 -65.44 -36.67 25.25
CA ILE A 41 -63.98 -36.85 25.05
C ILE A 41 -63.48 -35.95 23.91
N GLY A 42 -64.24 -35.82 22.83
CA GLY A 42 -63.91 -34.93 21.70
C GLY A 42 -63.80 -33.47 22.14
N ASP A 43 -64.76 -32.99 22.93
CA ASP A 43 -64.80 -31.63 23.45
C ASP A 43 -63.70 -31.36 24.50
N LEU A 44 -63.37 -32.34 25.35
CA LEU A 44 -62.22 -32.28 26.25
C LEU A 44 -60.89 -32.20 25.49
N VAL A 45 -60.73 -33.03 24.45
CA VAL A 45 -59.54 -33.03 23.60
C VAL A 45 -59.43 -31.73 22.81
N ALA A 46 -60.54 -31.19 22.29
CA ALA A 46 -60.55 -29.91 21.57
C ALA A 46 -60.09 -28.76 22.47
N ARG A 47 -60.60 -28.68 23.70
CA ARG A 47 -60.20 -27.67 24.69
C ARG A 47 -58.73 -27.80 25.09
N GLU A 48 -58.22 -29.03 25.22
CA GLU A 48 -56.81 -29.25 25.53
C GLU A 48 -55.89 -28.93 24.35
N LEU A 49 -56.31 -29.25 23.12
CA LEU A 49 -55.60 -28.85 21.90
C LEU A 49 -55.55 -27.33 21.75
N GLU A 50 -56.61 -26.62 22.12
CA GLU A 50 -56.63 -25.16 22.10
C GLU A 50 -55.70 -24.55 23.16
N ARG A 51 -55.63 -25.15 24.36
CA ARG A 51 -54.62 -24.77 25.37
C ARG A 51 -53.19 -25.02 24.91
N ILE A 52 -52.91 -26.20 24.35
CA ILE A 52 -51.58 -26.53 23.83
C ILE A 52 -51.21 -25.56 22.71
N ARG A 53 -52.15 -25.26 21.82
CA ARG A 53 -51.93 -24.29 20.74
C ARG A 53 -51.56 -22.91 21.30
N SER A 54 -52.30 -22.41 22.28
CA SER A 54 -51.98 -21.14 22.95
C SER A 54 -50.61 -21.17 23.61
N GLN A 55 -50.28 -22.24 24.33
CA GLN A 55 -48.96 -22.38 24.97
C GLN A 55 -47.82 -22.46 23.95
N VAL A 56 -48.04 -23.16 22.83
CA VAL A 56 -47.06 -23.21 21.74
C VAL A 56 -46.88 -21.82 21.14
N ASP A 57 -47.95 -21.09 20.86
CA ASP A 57 -47.88 -19.73 20.33
C ASP A 57 -47.11 -18.80 21.29
N ASP A 58 -47.40 -18.84 22.59
CA ASP A 58 -46.71 -18.04 23.62
C ASP A 58 -45.21 -18.37 23.68
N THR A 59 -44.84 -19.66 23.70
CA THR A 59 -43.43 -20.08 23.75
C THR A 59 -42.67 -19.74 22.47
N VAL A 60 -43.34 -19.80 21.31
CA VAL A 60 -42.75 -19.40 20.04
C VAL A 60 -42.52 -17.89 20.00
N GLU A 61 -43.49 -17.10 20.48
CA GLU A 61 -43.34 -15.65 20.54
C GLU A 61 -42.24 -15.21 21.50
N GLU A 62 -42.12 -15.87 22.66
CA GLU A 62 -41.01 -15.66 23.60
C GLU A 62 -39.65 -16.02 22.96
N ALA A 63 -39.55 -17.18 22.30
CA ALA A 63 -38.32 -17.59 21.62
C ALA A 63 -37.91 -16.64 20.47
N ILE A 64 -38.89 -16.13 19.72
CA ILE A 64 -38.65 -15.14 18.67
C ILE A 64 -38.13 -13.84 19.29
N LYS A 65 -38.76 -13.37 20.37
CA LYS A 65 -38.34 -12.15 21.06
C LYS A 65 -36.94 -12.28 21.63
N ASP A 66 -36.63 -13.37 22.32
CA ASP A 66 -35.29 -13.63 22.85
C ASP A 66 -34.23 -13.68 21.75
N SER A 67 -34.55 -14.32 20.62
CA SER A 67 -33.66 -14.38 19.45
C SER A 67 -33.47 -12.99 18.83
N MET A 68 -34.53 -12.18 18.77
CA MET A 68 -34.49 -10.82 18.25
C MET A 68 -33.63 -9.93 19.14
N ASP A 69 -33.83 -9.95 20.46
CA ASP A 69 -33.04 -9.20 21.43
C ASP A 69 -31.55 -9.61 21.38
N LYS A 70 -31.27 -10.92 21.26
CA LYS A 70 -29.89 -11.41 21.11
C LYS A 70 -29.27 -10.96 19.79
N THR A 71 -30.05 -10.94 18.72
CA THR A 71 -29.61 -10.47 17.41
C THR A 71 -29.33 -8.99 17.43
N GLU A 72 -30.23 -8.18 17.99
CA GLU A 72 -30.08 -6.73 18.12
C GLU A 72 -28.82 -6.40 18.92
N ARG A 73 -28.63 -7.02 20.09
CA ARG A 73 -27.41 -6.83 20.89
C ARG A 73 -26.13 -7.28 20.17
N SER A 74 -26.19 -8.37 19.40
CA SER A 74 -25.04 -8.83 18.61
C SER A 74 -24.74 -7.87 17.45
N LEU A 75 -25.79 -7.33 16.83
CA LEU A 75 -25.70 -6.43 15.69
C LEU A 75 -25.25 -5.04 16.12
N GLU A 76 -25.69 -4.54 17.28
CA GLU A 76 -25.14 -3.32 17.90
C GLU A 76 -23.64 -3.46 18.15
N LYS A 77 -23.20 -4.56 18.74
CA LYS A 77 -21.77 -4.81 18.98
C LYS A 77 -20.98 -4.86 17.68
N LEU A 78 -21.45 -5.66 16.71
CA LEU A 78 -20.80 -5.79 15.42
C LEU A 78 -20.79 -4.45 14.67
N SER A 79 -21.90 -3.73 14.68
CA SER A 79 -22.03 -2.41 14.04
C SER A 79 -21.05 -1.43 14.66
N ASN A 80 -20.95 -1.36 15.98
CA ASN A 80 -20.00 -0.49 16.66
C ASN A 80 -18.55 -0.85 16.32
N GLU A 81 -18.21 -2.14 16.32
CA GLU A 81 -16.88 -2.62 15.92
C GLU A 81 -16.56 -2.26 14.46
N LYS A 82 -17.52 -2.44 13.55
CA LYS A 82 -17.34 -2.08 12.13
C LYS A 82 -17.26 -0.58 11.92
N ILE A 83 -18.05 0.22 12.62
CA ILE A 83 -17.93 1.68 12.57
C ILE A 83 -16.54 2.11 13.04
N MET A 84 -16.03 1.54 14.13
CA MET A 84 -14.67 1.82 14.61
C MET A 84 -13.61 1.44 13.59
N ALA A 85 -13.65 0.22 13.04
CA ALA A 85 -12.69 -0.24 12.04
C ALA A 85 -12.74 0.59 10.75
N VAL A 86 -13.94 0.96 10.30
CA VAL A 86 -14.12 1.84 9.13
C VAL A 86 -13.60 3.24 9.42
N SER A 87 -13.80 3.75 10.64
CA SER A 87 -13.29 5.07 11.05
C SER A 87 -11.77 5.08 11.06
N GLU A 88 -11.13 4.08 11.66
CA GLU A 88 -9.66 3.95 11.72
C GLU A 88 -9.06 3.80 10.31
N TYR A 89 -9.68 2.97 9.46
CA TYR A 89 -9.29 2.84 8.06
C TYR A 89 -9.45 4.17 7.31
N SER A 90 -10.57 4.86 7.50
CA SER A 90 -10.84 6.16 6.87
C SER A 90 -9.84 7.22 7.29
N GLU A 91 -9.49 7.30 8.58
CA GLU A 91 -8.46 8.22 9.08
C GLU A 91 -7.10 7.92 8.44
N THR A 92 -6.75 6.64 8.33
CA THR A 92 -5.50 6.21 7.68
C THR A 92 -5.47 6.61 6.20
N VAL A 93 -6.54 6.30 5.46
CA VAL A 93 -6.66 6.62 4.03
C VAL A 93 -6.68 8.13 3.82
N LEU A 94 -7.44 8.89 4.60
CA LEU A 94 -7.46 10.35 4.53
C LEU A 94 -6.09 10.96 4.85
N GLY A 95 -5.36 10.40 5.80
CA GLY A 95 -3.98 10.78 6.09
C GLY A 95 -3.04 10.53 4.90
N GLN A 96 -3.16 9.37 4.26
CA GLN A 96 -2.40 9.05 3.04
C GLN A 96 -2.78 9.96 1.87
N ILE A 97 -4.07 10.28 1.69
CA ILE A 97 -4.54 11.20 0.65
C ILE A 97 -3.95 12.60 0.89
N ASN A 98 -3.97 13.08 2.14
CA ASN A 98 -3.39 14.39 2.48
C ASN A 98 -1.88 14.40 2.20
N LYS A 99 -1.15 13.36 2.63
CA LYS A 99 0.27 13.20 2.31
C LYS A 99 0.53 13.19 0.80
N SER A 100 -0.26 12.43 0.04
CA SER A 100 -0.16 12.38 -1.42
C SER A 100 -0.43 13.75 -2.05
N GLN A 101 -1.42 14.49 -1.55
CA GLN A 101 -1.71 15.85 -2.01
C GLN A 101 -0.56 16.81 -1.71
N GLN A 102 0.08 16.70 -0.55
CA GLN A 102 1.28 17.47 -0.22
C GLN A 102 2.46 17.13 -1.14
N GLU A 103 2.67 15.84 -1.43
CA GLU A 103 3.69 15.41 -2.38
C GLU A 103 3.41 15.95 -3.79
N ILE A 104 2.17 15.92 -4.26
CA ILE A 104 1.79 16.49 -5.57
C ILE A 104 2.07 18.00 -5.62
N LEU A 105 1.70 18.75 -4.58
CA LEU A 105 2.00 20.19 -4.50
C LEU A 105 3.52 20.45 -4.49
N PHE A 106 4.27 19.64 -3.74
CA PHE A 106 5.72 19.72 -3.72
C PHE A 106 6.34 19.41 -5.09
N LEU A 107 5.86 18.38 -5.79
CA LEU A 107 6.29 18.07 -7.15
C LEU A 107 5.96 19.21 -8.12
N TYR A 108 4.80 19.84 -7.96
CA TYR A 108 4.42 21.01 -8.76
C TYR A 108 5.36 22.20 -8.51
N ASP A 109 5.69 22.48 -7.24
CA ASP A 109 6.61 23.54 -6.86
C ASP A 109 8.03 23.26 -7.37
N MET A 110 8.52 22.03 -7.22
CA MET A 110 9.82 21.61 -7.76
C MET A 110 9.87 21.67 -9.28
N LEU A 111 8.78 21.28 -9.95
CA LEU A 111 8.70 21.35 -11.41
C LEU A 111 8.74 22.79 -11.89
N ASN A 112 8.02 23.70 -11.23
CA ASN A 112 8.08 25.12 -11.52
C ASN A 112 9.46 25.70 -11.24
N ALA A 113 10.06 25.39 -10.09
CA ALA A 113 11.42 25.83 -9.79
C ALA A 113 12.43 25.31 -10.83
N LYS A 114 12.30 24.07 -11.30
CA LYS A 114 13.15 23.51 -12.37
C LYS A 114 12.89 24.17 -13.72
N HIS A 115 11.64 24.50 -14.02
CA HIS A 115 11.27 25.25 -15.22
C HIS A 115 11.92 26.64 -15.21
N ASP A 116 11.83 27.36 -14.10
CA ASP A 116 12.42 28.69 -13.94
C ASP A 116 13.95 28.64 -14.00
N ASN A 117 14.57 27.66 -13.33
CA ASN A 117 16.02 27.46 -13.42
C ASN A 117 16.46 27.14 -14.85
N LEU A 118 15.78 26.22 -15.55
CA LEU A 118 16.09 25.91 -16.94
C LEU A 118 15.92 27.13 -17.85
N LYS A 119 14.89 27.94 -17.61
CA LYS A 119 14.65 29.17 -18.37
C LYS A 119 15.77 30.19 -18.15
N ASN A 120 16.21 30.37 -16.90
CA ASN A 120 17.30 31.27 -16.57
C ASN A 120 18.63 30.77 -17.15
N THR A 121 18.96 29.48 -16.99
CA THR A 121 20.17 28.89 -17.59
C THR A 121 20.13 28.96 -19.12
N ALA A 122 18.99 28.70 -19.75
CA ALA A 122 18.85 28.87 -21.20
C ALA A 122 19.07 30.32 -21.63
N SER A 123 18.55 31.28 -20.87
CA SER A 123 18.77 32.70 -21.11
C SER A 123 20.23 33.11 -20.92
N GLU A 124 20.91 32.61 -19.88
CA GLU A 124 22.34 32.86 -19.64
C GLU A 124 23.21 32.24 -20.74
N VAL A 125 22.91 31.01 -21.17
CA VAL A 125 23.61 30.37 -22.29
C VAL A 125 23.41 31.18 -23.58
N GLU A 126 22.19 31.63 -23.88
CA GLU A 126 21.95 32.49 -25.05
C GLU A 126 22.74 33.80 -24.97
N GLN A 127 22.82 34.41 -23.79
CA GLN A 127 23.62 35.62 -23.58
C GLN A 127 25.11 35.36 -23.77
N ARG A 128 25.66 34.28 -23.20
CA ARG A 128 27.06 33.88 -23.36
C ARG A 128 27.40 33.52 -24.80
N VAL A 129 26.49 32.88 -25.52
CA VAL A 129 26.66 32.58 -26.95
C VAL A 129 26.73 33.88 -27.75
N LYS A 130 25.86 34.86 -27.47
CA LYS A 130 25.93 36.18 -28.12
C LYS A 130 27.23 36.92 -27.79
N GLU A 131 27.65 36.93 -26.53
CA GLU A 131 28.92 37.53 -26.10
C GLU A 131 30.13 36.85 -26.79
N ALA A 132 30.14 35.50 -26.84
CA ALA A 132 31.18 34.73 -27.50
C ALA A 132 31.19 34.95 -29.03
N GLU A 133 30.02 35.07 -29.66
CA GLU A 133 29.94 35.37 -31.09
C GLU A 133 30.48 36.77 -31.41
N ILE A 134 30.18 37.77 -30.56
CA ILE A 134 30.73 39.12 -30.67
C ILE A 134 32.24 39.11 -30.47
N ALA A 135 32.73 38.46 -29.40
CA ALA A 135 34.16 38.35 -29.13
C ALA A 135 34.90 37.60 -30.25
N SER A 136 34.31 36.54 -30.81
CA SER A 136 34.88 35.82 -31.96
C SER A 136 34.97 36.71 -33.20
N ARG A 137 33.95 37.54 -33.47
CA ARG A 137 33.98 38.50 -34.59
C ARG A 137 35.01 39.60 -34.38
N GLU A 138 35.19 40.08 -33.15
CA GLU A 138 36.25 41.05 -32.81
C GLU A 138 37.63 40.43 -32.96
N VAL A 139 37.84 39.20 -32.49
CA VAL A 139 39.10 38.47 -32.67
C VAL A 139 39.39 38.21 -34.15
N GLU A 140 38.39 37.84 -34.95
CA GLU A 140 38.53 37.71 -36.42
C GLU A 140 38.88 39.04 -37.10
N ALA A 141 38.36 40.17 -36.60
CA ALA A 141 38.70 41.49 -37.12
C ALA A 141 40.14 41.90 -36.76
N VAL A 142 40.55 41.70 -35.51
CA VAL A 142 41.89 42.02 -35.02
C VAL A 142 42.94 41.11 -35.65
N THR A 143 42.66 39.82 -35.84
CA THR A 143 43.56 38.89 -36.53
C THR A 143 43.73 39.27 -38.01
N ARG A 144 42.68 39.71 -38.70
CA ARG A 144 42.81 40.27 -40.06
C ARG A 144 43.65 41.53 -40.09
N GLU A 145 43.49 42.44 -39.13
CA GLU A 145 44.33 43.63 -39.04
C GLU A 145 45.80 43.29 -38.73
N ALA A 146 46.03 42.35 -37.81
CA ALA A 146 47.37 41.89 -37.46
C ALA A 146 48.05 41.16 -38.65
N GLU A 147 47.33 40.35 -39.41
CA GLU A 147 47.86 39.72 -40.64
C GLU A 147 48.21 40.76 -41.71
N MET A 148 47.42 41.82 -41.85
CA MET A 148 47.75 42.93 -42.76
C MET A 148 49.00 43.69 -42.31
N ALA A 149 49.14 43.99 -41.02
CA ALA A 149 50.32 44.63 -40.46
C ALA A 149 51.58 43.74 -40.54
N LEU A 150 51.44 42.42 -40.34
CA LEU A 150 52.55 41.49 -40.47
C LEU A 150 53.06 41.43 -41.92
N ARG A 151 52.15 41.44 -42.91
CA ARG A 151 52.54 41.52 -44.33
C ARG A 151 53.26 42.81 -44.69
N GLU A 152 52.87 43.94 -44.10
CA GLU A 152 53.56 45.22 -44.28
C GLU A 152 54.96 45.22 -43.65
N THR A 153 55.10 44.66 -42.44
CA THR A 153 56.40 44.56 -41.75
C THR A 153 57.34 43.55 -42.40
N GLU A 154 56.82 42.43 -42.91
CA GLU A 154 57.61 41.46 -43.67
C GLU A 154 58.06 42.04 -45.02
N ALA A 155 57.22 42.82 -45.70
CA ALA A 155 57.61 43.54 -46.92
C ALA A 155 58.71 44.58 -46.64
N ALA A 156 58.61 45.32 -45.52
CA ALA A 156 59.65 46.25 -45.09
C ALA A 156 60.95 45.54 -44.67
N ALA A 157 60.85 44.39 -44.00
CA ALA A 157 62.00 43.58 -43.59
C ALA A 157 62.72 42.91 -44.78
N GLN A 158 61.98 42.52 -45.83
CA GLN A 158 62.58 42.02 -47.08
C GLN A 158 63.33 43.14 -47.82
N MET A 159 62.80 44.36 -47.84
CA MET A 159 63.53 45.53 -48.37
C MET A 159 64.80 45.84 -47.56
N ALA A 160 64.76 45.73 -46.23
CA ALA A 160 65.92 45.94 -45.37
C ALA A 160 66.99 44.83 -45.52
N ARG A 161 66.59 43.55 -45.66
CA ARG A 161 67.51 42.43 -45.90
C ARG A 161 68.25 42.54 -47.23
N GLN A 162 67.63 43.14 -48.25
CA GLN A 162 68.28 43.35 -49.56
C GLN A 162 69.40 44.41 -49.50
N MET A 163 69.42 45.25 -48.46
CA MET A 163 70.46 46.28 -48.26
C MET A 163 71.63 45.84 -47.35
N VAL A 164 71.46 44.80 -46.52
CA VAL A 164 72.46 44.43 -45.49
C VAL A 164 73.18 43.09 -45.78
N ALA A 165 72.82 42.40 -46.86
CA ALA A 165 73.33 41.06 -47.18
C ALA A 165 74.84 40.89 -47.42
N PRO A 166 75.68 41.89 -47.79
CA PRO A 166 77.09 41.60 -48.04
C PRO A 166 78.04 41.90 -46.87
N ALA A 167 77.56 42.23 -45.65
CA ALA A 167 78.43 42.78 -44.60
C ALA A 167 78.56 41.97 -43.28
N PHE A 168 78.04 40.75 -43.17
CA PHE A 168 78.12 39.94 -41.93
C PHE A 168 78.66 38.52 -42.14
N GLN A 169 79.71 38.39 -42.95
CA GLN A 169 80.40 37.10 -43.17
C GLN A 169 81.89 37.14 -42.80
N ALA A 170 82.24 37.96 -41.83
CA ALA A 170 83.52 37.92 -41.15
C ALA A 170 83.31 38.30 -39.68
N MET A 171 84.01 37.59 -38.78
CA MET A 171 84.05 37.79 -37.32
C MET A 171 82.99 37.00 -36.53
N GLN A 172 82.93 35.69 -36.79
CA GLN A 172 82.96 34.73 -35.69
C GLN A 172 84.41 34.67 -35.19
N ASP A 173 84.62 35.01 -33.92
CA ASP A 173 85.59 34.42 -32.99
C ASP A 173 85.80 35.36 -31.78
N GLY A 174 85.76 34.81 -30.56
CA GLY A 174 86.12 35.50 -29.31
C GLY A 174 84.96 35.56 -28.32
N GLU A 175 84.78 34.51 -27.51
CA GLU A 175 85.15 34.45 -26.07
C GLU A 175 83.96 34.76 -25.15
N GLU A 176 83.47 33.71 -24.48
CA GLU A 176 83.53 33.52 -23.02
C GLU A 176 82.58 34.43 -22.24
N THR A 177 81.63 33.83 -21.53
CA THR A 177 81.67 33.82 -20.05
C THR A 177 80.58 32.95 -19.45
N ALA A 178 81.01 32.34 -18.36
CA ALA A 178 80.38 31.32 -17.56
C ALA A 178 79.16 31.82 -16.76
N SER A 179 78.25 30.86 -16.56
CA SER A 179 77.60 30.48 -15.31
C SER A 179 76.87 31.53 -14.47
N ALA A 180 75.57 31.32 -14.32
CA ALA A 180 74.90 31.48 -13.03
C ALA A 180 73.90 30.32 -12.87
N GLU A 181 74.25 29.38 -12.01
CA GLU A 181 73.38 28.35 -11.46
C GLU A 181 72.17 29.00 -10.74
N GLN A 182 70.98 28.43 -10.95
CA GLN A 182 69.86 28.62 -10.05
C GLN A 182 69.49 27.26 -9.45
N GLU A 183 69.69 27.22 -8.14
CA GLU A 183 69.44 26.11 -7.23
C GLU A 183 67.97 25.70 -7.25
N THR A 184 67.77 24.40 -7.50
CA THR A 184 66.57 23.63 -7.15
C THR A 184 66.35 23.67 -5.64
N GLY A 185 65.38 24.45 -5.20
CA GLY A 185 64.74 24.35 -3.89
C GLY A 185 63.33 23.79 -4.05
N GLU A 186 63.20 22.46 -3.98
CA GLU A 186 61.91 21.81 -3.73
C GLU A 186 61.61 21.92 -2.23
N GLU A 187 60.79 22.90 -1.86
CA GLU A 187 60.04 22.89 -0.60
C GLU A 187 58.59 22.58 -0.96
N ILE A 188 58.22 21.30 -0.82
CA ILE A 188 56.85 20.82 -0.95
C ILE A 188 56.11 21.30 0.30
N VAL A 189 55.48 22.46 0.21
CA VAL A 189 54.47 22.92 1.16
C VAL A 189 53.18 22.16 0.85
N GLU A 190 52.75 21.36 1.81
CA GLU A 190 51.41 20.78 1.88
C GLU A 190 50.35 21.88 1.79
N GLU A 191 49.44 21.76 0.82
CA GLU A 191 48.04 22.15 0.98
C GLU A 191 47.13 21.20 0.18
N PRO A 192 45.89 21.02 0.64
CA PRO A 192 45.15 19.77 0.51
C PRO A 192 44.56 19.63 -0.89
N GLN A 193 44.85 18.52 -1.54
CA GLN A 193 44.00 18.05 -2.63
C GLN A 193 42.65 17.66 -2.02
N GLN A 194 41.67 18.55 -2.14
CA GLN A 194 40.26 18.18 -2.20
C GLN A 194 40.05 17.32 -3.44
N GLU A 195 40.45 16.05 -3.31
CA GLU A 195 39.97 14.98 -4.16
C GLU A 195 38.46 14.84 -3.96
N LEU A 196 37.78 14.55 -5.06
CA LEU A 196 36.34 14.41 -5.20
C LEU A 196 35.77 13.33 -4.25
N GLN A 197 35.61 13.66 -2.98
CA GLN A 197 34.87 12.87 -1.99
C GLN A 197 33.38 13.10 -2.19
N GLY A 198 32.79 12.38 -3.13
CA GLY A 198 31.34 12.29 -3.26
C GLY A 198 30.83 10.91 -3.63
N THR A 199 31.63 10.13 -4.36
CA THR A 199 31.17 8.88 -4.99
C THR A 199 31.84 7.61 -4.44
N GLU A 200 33.07 7.69 -3.94
CA GLU A 200 33.78 6.54 -3.35
C GLU A 200 33.13 6.04 -2.04
N SER A 201 32.62 6.97 -1.21
CA SER A 201 32.04 6.64 0.11
C SER A 201 30.74 5.84 0.00
N TYR A 202 29.91 6.12 -1.01
CA TYR A 202 28.67 5.37 -1.24
C TYR A 202 28.94 3.96 -1.78
N SER A 203 29.93 3.79 -2.65
CA SER A 203 30.32 2.46 -3.14
C SER A 203 30.86 1.58 -2.02
N ASN A 204 31.68 2.14 -1.13
CA ASN A 204 32.22 1.41 0.02
C ASN A 204 31.11 1.00 1.01
N LYS A 205 30.16 1.90 1.29
CA LYS A 205 28.98 1.60 2.13
C LYS A 205 28.12 0.48 1.54
N ASN A 206 27.89 0.48 0.23
CA ASN A 206 27.15 -0.58 -0.45
C ASN A 206 27.86 -1.94 -0.34
N HIS A 207 29.18 -1.98 -0.43
CA HIS A 207 29.96 -3.21 -0.23
C HIS A 207 29.84 -3.74 1.22
N GLN A 208 29.90 -2.85 2.21
CA GLN A 208 29.74 -3.23 3.62
C GLN A 208 28.34 -3.77 3.93
N ILE A 209 27.29 -3.21 3.31
CA ILE A 209 25.92 -3.72 3.43
C ILE A 209 25.83 -5.18 2.95
N LEU A 210 26.42 -5.48 1.79
CA LEU A 210 26.39 -6.82 1.20
C LEU A 210 27.23 -7.83 2.01
N GLU A 211 28.35 -7.40 2.58
CA GLU A 211 29.19 -8.26 3.42
C GLU A 211 28.49 -8.64 4.72
N LEU A 212 27.89 -7.67 5.42
CA LEU A 212 27.14 -7.93 6.65
C LEU A 212 25.88 -8.78 6.39
N HIS A 213 25.21 -8.60 5.24
CA HIS A 213 24.09 -9.45 4.84
C HIS A 213 24.54 -10.89 4.59
N ARG A 214 25.67 -11.09 3.90
CA ARG A 214 26.27 -12.42 3.68
C ARG A 214 26.69 -13.10 4.98
N GLN A 215 27.08 -12.31 6.00
CA GLN A 215 27.37 -12.80 7.35
C GLN A 215 26.10 -13.15 8.15
N GLY A 216 24.91 -12.94 7.59
CA GLY A 216 23.61 -13.29 8.18
C GLY A 216 23.05 -12.26 9.16
N HIS A 217 23.58 -11.03 9.16
CA HIS A 217 23.01 -9.95 9.96
C HIS A 217 21.68 -9.48 9.38
N SER A 218 20.72 -9.13 10.26
CA SER A 218 19.41 -8.65 9.81
C SER A 218 19.52 -7.23 9.22
N GLU A 219 18.64 -6.92 8.27
CA GLU A 219 18.55 -5.60 7.61
C GLU A 219 18.50 -4.43 8.62
N VAL A 220 17.80 -4.63 9.74
CA VAL A 220 17.67 -3.65 10.83
C VAL A 220 18.97 -3.49 11.62
N ALA A 221 19.75 -4.55 11.79
CA ALA A 221 21.05 -4.49 12.46
C ALA A 221 22.09 -3.77 11.58
N ILE A 222 22.09 -4.05 10.28
CA ILE A 222 22.97 -3.41 9.29
C ILE A 222 22.69 -1.90 9.22
N ALA A 223 21.41 -1.52 9.16
CA ALA A 223 20.97 -0.13 9.16
C ALA A 223 21.48 0.65 10.39
N ARG A 224 21.41 0.04 11.58
CA ARG A 224 21.92 0.66 12.82
C ARG A 224 23.45 0.74 12.87
N GLN A 225 24.15 -0.25 12.30
CA GLN A 225 25.61 -0.32 12.36
C GLN A 225 26.29 0.64 11.38
N LEU A 226 25.67 0.86 10.21
CA LEU A 226 26.22 1.73 9.17
C LEU A 226 25.60 3.14 9.16
N ASP A 227 24.64 3.40 10.05
CA ASP A 227 23.84 4.64 10.12
C ASP A 227 23.11 4.95 8.80
N LEU A 228 22.48 3.92 8.23
CA LEU A 228 21.66 4.02 7.01
C LEU A 228 20.18 3.73 7.32
N GLY A 229 19.29 4.20 6.44
CA GLY A 229 17.87 3.86 6.51
C GLY A 229 17.64 2.37 6.22
N VAL A 230 16.71 1.73 6.94
CA VAL A 230 16.34 0.31 6.70
C VAL A 230 15.88 0.08 5.25
N GLY A 231 15.23 1.07 4.65
CA GLY A 231 14.83 1.03 3.24
C GLY A 231 15.98 1.11 2.24
N GLU A 232 17.06 1.85 2.57
CA GLU A 232 18.25 1.95 1.71
C GLU A 232 19.04 0.64 1.72
N VAL A 233 19.21 0.04 2.89
CA VAL A 233 19.84 -1.27 3.06
C VAL A 233 19.09 -2.34 2.25
N LYS A 234 17.76 -2.37 2.38
CA LYS A 234 16.90 -3.30 1.62
C LYS A 234 17.00 -3.07 0.10
N LEU A 235 17.01 -1.83 -0.36
CA LEU A 235 17.15 -1.51 -1.78
C LEU A 235 18.48 -2.01 -2.36
N VAL A 236 19.59 -1.83 -1.62
CA VAL A 236 20.91 -2.31 -2.05
C VAL A 236 20.95 -3.83 -2.10
N ILE A 237 20.36 -4.52 -1.12
CA ILE A 237 20.27 -5.98 -1.09
C ILE A 237 19.41 -6.49 -2.26
N ASP A 238 18.21 -5.94 -2.45
CA ASP A 238 17.28 -6.38 -3.50
C ASP A 238 17.87 -6.14 -4.92
N LEU A 239 18.62 -5.03 -5.11
CA LEU A 239 19.28 -4.69 -6.38
C LEU A 239 20.46 -5.63 -6.72
N PHE A 240 21.23 -6.07 -5.72
CA PHE A 240 22.43 -6.89 -5.92
C PHE A 240 22.17 -8.40 -5.82
N GLU A 241 21.23 -8.84 -4.98
CA GLU A 241 20.83 -10.25 -4.87
C GLU A 241 19.74 -10.63 -5.88
N GLY A 242 19.23 -9.66 -6.66
CA GLY A 242 18.38 -9.92 -7.80
C GLY A 242 17.03 -10.53 -7.41
N ARG A 243 16.48 -10.15 -6.26
CA ARG A 243 15.15 -10.57 -5.84
C ARG A 243 14.11 -9.66 -6.48
N ASN A 244 13.91 -9.84 -7.79
CA ASN A 244 12.72 -9.35 -8.49
C ASN A 244 11.57 -10.32 -8.17
N ASP A 245 10.79 -10.01 -7.13
CA ASP A 245 9.41 -10.47 -6.97
C ASP A 245 8.46 -9.25 -6.97
#